data_AF-A0A523SEE9-F1
#
_entry.id   AF-A0A523SEE9-F1
#
_cell.length_a   1.000
_cell.length_b   1.000
_cell.length_c   1.000
_cell.angle_alpha   90.00
_cell.angle_beta   90.00
_cell.angle_gamma   90.00
#
_symmetry.space_group_name_H-M   'P 1'
#
loop_
_entity.id
_entity.type
_entity.pdbx_description
1 polymer ?
#
loop_
_entity_poly.entity_id
_entity_poly.type
_entity_poly.pdbx_seq_one_letter_code
_entity_poly.pdbx_strand_id
1 'polypeptide(L)'
;MDADKGNKSELWQQKFKIVKKGLDQAQVFSFISNLIDQNNELTSRLEHIDSLKKLAEKTVIEADKHAKSIKKEIEEEANATAASFIAEAEATARAEAERTVAEAEKEAKEEANRIVAEAEEKAKAEAERVVAEAEEKAKAEADRMVAEVQQRAEDSAQEKVSLAEQQAQDIVRAAEEKAEEIRAPAQEEAKRIIAEAKERAEVAEQQARESINAAEEKVESIKGFAEEEANIIIAEAKQTAEHFVEERRAKAEEEAQRILAEAKEKAEAEVQDAEREAELLLLRSKRIGEQEIKEKFRKVYQGLLLDLGAIEETAVVSEAEEEAEVEAAAVEQPEMVTEEPQEPPAPVQEEEEAEVEAALVEQPEMVTEEPQEPPAPVREEEKGEDLALYEGTVELAIPPPVGLDRMLQLHKNLRHIPQIEVMNLGVSRDKGITIRLFLDSPIPLLRILGDLPEVQKASEPLRGKNAAGKPPLRKIIVTTRK
;
A
#
# COMPACT_ATOMS: atom_id res chain seq x y z
N MET A 1 -140.55 -159.17 67.64
CA MET A 1 -139.71 -159.21 68.86
C MET A 1 -138.38 -158.55 68.56
N ASP A 2 -137.87 -157.62 69.37
CA ASP A 2 -138.56 -156.70 70.28
C ASP A 2 -137.70 -155.44 70.48
N ALA A 3 -138.28 -154.36 71.02
CA ALA A 3 -137.59 -153.09 71.08
C ALA A 3 -136.55 -153.01 72.22
N ASP A 4 -135.29 -152.71 71.89
CA ASP A 4 -134.36 -152.09 72.84
C ASP A 4 -134.11 -150.62 72.45
N LYS A 5 -134.84 -149.72 73.09
CA LYS A 5 -134.57 -148.27 73.06
C LYS A 5 -133.39 -147.97 73.98
N GLY A 6 -132.19 -148.43 73.60
CA GLY A 6 -130.96 -148.18 74.34
C GLY A 6 -130.76 -146.68 74.56
N ASN A 7 -130.88 -146.24 75.81
CA ASN A 7 -130.87 -144.82 76.17
C ASN A 7 -129.60 -144.13 75.66
N LYS A 8 -129.77 -142.93 75.10
CA LYS A 8 -128.67 -142.03 74.72
C LYS A 8 -128.68 -140.82 75.65
N SER A 9 -127.50 -140.44 76.14
CA SER A 9 -127.30 -139.21 76.90
C SER A 9 -126.67 -138.17 75.98
N GLU A 10 -127.18 -136.94 76.02
CA GLU A 10 -126.65 -135.82 75.26
C GLU A 10 -125.81 -134.94 76.20
N LEU A 11 -124.52 -134.84 75.92
CA LEU A 11 -123.53 -134.09 76.71
C LEU A 11 -122.68 -133.30 75.73
N TRP A 12 -122.52 -131.99 75.95
CA TRP A 12 -121.73 -131.11 75.08
C TRP A 12 -122.10 -131.23 73.59
N GLN A 13 -123.41 -131.35 73.30
CA GLN A 13 -123.99 -131.51 71.96
C GLN A 13 -123.60 -132.82 71.22
N GLN A 14 -122.93 -133.76 71.89
CA GLN A 14 -122.66 -135.13 71.42
C GLN A 14 -123.61 -136.14 72.08
N LYS A 15 -124.02 -137.16 71.30
CA LYS A 15 -125.03 -138.17 71.72
C LYS A 15 -124.36 -139.50 72.03
N PHE A 16 -123.97 -139.66 73.29
CA PHE A 16 -123.33 -140.86 73.82
C PHE A 16 -124.36 -141.96 74.14
N LYS A 17 -123.98 -143.21 73.91
CA LYS A 17 -124.76 -144.39 74.30
C LYS A 17 -124.61 -144.64 75.81
N ILE A 18 -125.70 -144.92 76.51
CA ILE A 18 -125.66 -145.35 77.92
C ILE A 18 -125.56 -146.88 77.96
N VAL A 19 -124.55 -147.39 78.67
CA VAL A 19 -124.37 -148.80 79.01
C VAL A 19 -124.70 -149.02 80.50
N LYS A 20 -124.84 -150.28 80.94
CA LYS A 20 -125.36 -150.65 82.28
C LYS A 20 -124.62 -150.08 83.51
N LYS A 21 -123.50 -149.37 83.33
CA LYS A 21 -122.73 -148.69 84.40
C LYS A 21 -122.28 -147.25 84.06
N GLY A 22 -122.79 -146.63 82.99
CA GLY A 22 -122.41 -145.26 82.63
C GLY A 22 -122.49 -144.96 81.13
N LEU A 23 -121.73 -143.96 80.68
CA LEU A 23 -121.55 -143.65 79.26
C LEU A 23 -120.64 -144.68 78.59
N ASP A 24 -120.80 -144.88 77.28
CA ASP A 24 -119.92 -145.74 76.48
C ASP A 24 -118.49 -145.17 76.45
N GLN A 25 -117.58 -145.87 77.13
CA GLN A 25 -116.18 -145.45 77.32
C GLN A 25 -115.45 -145.28 75.99
N ALA A 26 -115.77 -146.06 74.95
CA ALA A 26 -115.12 -145.92 73.64
C ALA A 26 -115.57 -144.64 72.93
N GLN A 27 -116.84 -144.26 73.06
CA GLN A 27 -117.36 -143.00 72.50
C GLN A 27 -116.83 -141.78 73.25
N VAL A 28 -116.78 -141.85 74.60
CA VAL A 28 -116.19 -140.78 75.42
C VAL A 28 -114.70 -140.63 75.14
N PHE A 29 -113.94 -141.72 75.03
CA PHE A 29 -112.51 -141.66 74.69
C PHE A 29 -112.28 -141.11 73.28
N SER A 30 -113.05 -141.56 72.28
CA SER A 30 -112.98 -141.03 70.91
C SER A 30 -113.27 -139.52 70.85
N PHE A 31 -114.25 -139.03 71.61
CA PHE A 31 -114.54 -137.59 71.71
C PHE A 31 -113.43 -136.82 72.43
N ILE A 32 -112.87 -137.36 73.51
CA ILE A 32 -111.75 -136.74 74.25
C ILE A 32 -110.48 -136.71 73.39
N SER A 33 -110.16 -137.79 72.66
CA SER A 33 -109.06 -137.80 71.69
C SER A 33 -109.26 -136.74 70.61
N ASN A 34 -110.45 -136.65 70.02
CA ASN A 34 -110.75 -135.63 69.00
C ASN A 34 -110.63 -134.20 69.57
N LEU A 35 -111.06 -133.95 70.81
CA LEU A 35 -110.83 -132.67 71.51
C LEU A 35 -109.35 -132.39 71.78
N ILE A 36 -108.56 -133.41 72.14
CA ILE A 36 -107.10 -133.29 72.33
C ILE A 36 -106.43 -132.98 70.99
N ASP A 37 -106.79 -133.68 69.91
CA ASP A 37 -106.25 -133.47 68.56
C ASP A 37 -106.62 -132.08 68.04
N GLN A 38 -107.87 -131.62 68.24
CA GLN A 38 -108.29 -130.25 67.94
C GLN A 38 -107.53 -129.21 68.77
N ASN A 39 -107.28 -129.46 70.05
CA ASN A 39 -106.55 -128.52 70.90
C ASN A 39 -105.05 -128.49 70.57
N ASN A 40 -104.47 -129.62 70.18
CA ASN A 40 -103.12 -129.70 69.62
C ASN A 40 -103.02 -128.98 68.28
N GLU A 41 -104.03 -129.11 67.41
CA GLU A 41 -104.09 -128.37 66.15
C GLU A 41 -104.26 -126.85 66.39
N LEU A 42 -105.12 -126.45 67.32
CA LEU A 42 -105.28 -125.04 67.73
C LEU A 42 -103.99 -124.48 68.34
N THR A 43 -103.27 -125.27 69.15
CA THR A 43 -101.95 -124.90 69.68
C THR A 43 -100.93 -124.74 68.56
N SER A 44 -100.86 -125.69 67.62
CA SER A 44 -99.98 -125.63 66.45
C SER A 44 -100.31 -124.42 65.54
N ARG A 45 -101.60 -124.11 65.38
CA ARG A 45 -102.07 -122.92 64.65
C ARG A 45 -101.72 -121.63 65.41
N LEU A 46 -101.80 -121.60 66.73
CA LEU A 46 -101.37 -120.47 67.56
C LEU A 46 -99.86 -120.25 67.46
N GLU A 47 -99.05 -121.29 67.58
CA GLU A 47 -97.58 -121.21 67.38
C GLU A 47 -97.22 -120.73 65.96
N HIS A 48 -97.95 -121.19 64.94
CA HIS A 48 -97.80 -120.71 63.57
C HIS A 48 -98.25 -119.24 63.39
N ILE A 49 -99.33 -118.81 64.03
CA ILE A 49 -99.76 -117.40 64.04
C ILE A 49 -98.71 -116.53 64.74
N ASP A 50 -98.12 -117.01 65.84
CA ASP A 50 -97.09 -116.30 66.59
C ASP A 50 -95.75 -116.25 65.83
N SER A 51 -95.44 -117.28 65.03
CA SER A 51 -94.28 -117.27 64.12
C SER A 51 -94.48 -116.32 62.93
N LEU A 52 -95.68 -116.30 62.33
CA LEU A 52 -96.07 -115.32 61.31
C LEU A 52 -96.07 -113.89 61.85
N LYS A 53 -96.53 -113.69 63.08
CA LYS A 53 -96.48 -112.38 63.77
C LYS A 53 -95.04 -111.91 63.94
N LYS A 54 -94.16 -112.77 64.49
CA LYS A 54 -92.72 -112.47 64.64
C LYS A 54 -92.04 -112.21 63.29
N LEU A 55 -92.43 -112.93 62.24
CA LEU A 55 -91.94 -112.69 60.87
C LEU A 55 -92.41 -111.35 60.31
N ALA A 56 -93.68 -110.99 60.53
CA ALA A 56 -94.23 -109.70 60.12
C ALA A 56 -93.58 -108.53 60.89
N GLU A 57 -93.44 -108.65 62.21
CA GLU A 57 -92.72 -107.68 63.06
C GLU A 57 -91.27 -107.51 62.58
N LYS A 58 -90.54 -108.61 62.31
CA LYS A 58 -89.18 -108.56 61.76
C LYS A 58 -89.15 -107.89 60.38
N THR A 59 -90.08 -108.23 59.50
CA THR A 59 -90.15 -107.67 58.14
C THR A 59 -90.44 -106.17 58.16
N VAL A 60 -91.30 -105.70 59.07
CA VAL A 60 -91.56 -104.27 59.28
C VAL A 60 -90.33 -103.56 59.83
N ILE A 61 -89.60 -104.15 60.79
CA ILE A 61 -88.36 -103.58 61.33
C ILE A 61 -87.25 -103.52 60.26
N GLU A 62 -87.11 -104.55 59.43
CA GLU A 62 -86.14 -104.57 58.33
C GLU A 62 -86.52 -103.58 57.22
N ALA A 63 -87.81 -103.45 56.89
CA ALA A 63 -88.31 -102.44 55.96
C ALA A 63 -88.12 -100.99 56.46
N ASP A 64 -88.40 -100.72 57.74
CA ASP A 64 -88.15 -99.41 58.38
C ASP A 64 -86.64 -99.10 58.41
N LYS A 65 -85.79 -100.09 58.73
CA LYS A 65 -84.33 -99.94 58.65
C LYS A 65 -83.86 -99.63 57.22
N HIS A 66 -84.41 -100.32 56.21
CA HIS A 66 -84.08 -100.06 54.81
C HIS A 66 -84.57 -98.68 54.36
N ALA A 67 -85.80 -98.29 54.70
CA ALA A 67 -86.33 -96.96 54.41
C ALA A 67 -85.50 -95.84 55.05
N LYS A 68 -85.01 -96.03 56.29
CA LYS A 68 -84.09 -95.10 56.96
C LYS A 68 -82.71 -95.06 56.31
N SER A 69 -82.19 -96.19 55.84
CA SER A 69 -80.91 -96.25 55.11
C SER A 69 -81.02 -95.52 53.78
N ILE A 70 -82.02 -95.86 52.95
CA ILE A 70 -82.29 -95.24 51.65
C ILE A 70 -82.54 -93.74 51.81
N LYS A 71 -83.32 -93.34 52.84
CA LYS A 71 -83.53 -91.91 53.13
C LYS A 71 -82.20 -91.20 53.44
N LYS A 72 -81.36 -91.77 54.31
CA LYS A 72 -80.07 -91.18 54.69
C LYS A 72 -79.12 -91.09 53.49
N GLU A 73 -79.06 -92.14 52.67
CA GLU A 73 -78.25 -92.23 51.46
C GLU A 73 -78.67 -91.14 50.45
N ILE A 74 -79.98 -91.00 50.18
CA ILE A 74 -80.52 -89.93 49.33
C ILE A 74 -80.25 -88.53 49.94
N GLU A 75 -80.37 -88.35 51.26
CA GLU A 75 -80.03 -87.08 51.92
C GLU A 75 -78.52 -86.77 51.80
N GLU A 76 -77.63 -87.76 51.92
CA GLU A 76 -76.18 -87.57 51.78
C GLU A 76 -75.76 -87.33 50.31
N GLU A 77 -76.30 -88.08 49.35
CA GLU A 77 -76.08 -87.84 47.91
C GLU A 77 -76.62 -86.48 47.45
N ALA A 78 -77.82 -86.09 47.87
CA ALA A 78 -78.41 -84.80 47.51
C ALA A 78 -77.59 -83.63 48.09
N ASN A 79 -77.14 -83.74 49.35
CA ASN A 79 -76.27 -82.73 49.97
C ASN A 79 -74.90 -82.65 49.29
N ALA A 80 -74.27 -83.78 48.96
CA ALA A 80 -72.99 -83.82 48.24
C ALA A 80 -73.11 -83.22 46.83
N THR A 81 -74.18 -83.56 46.11
CA THR A 81 -74.46 -83.03 44.76
C THR A 81 -74.73 -81.53 44.80
N ALA A 82 -75.54 -81.05 45.76
CA ALA A 82 -75.79 -79.62 45.95
C ALA A 82 -74.51 -78.85 46.31
N ALA A 83 -73.67 -79.40 47.20
CA ALA A 83 -72.38 -78.81 47.54
C ALA A 83 -71.43 -78.74 46.33
N SER A 84 -71.42 -79.78 45.47
CA SER A 84 -70.65 -79.78 44.22
C SER A 84 -71.11 -78.69 43.26
N PHE A 85 -72.43 -78.56 43.03
CA PHE A 85 -72.97 -77.49 42.17
C PHE A 85 -72.68 -76.08 42.71
N ILE A 86 -72.75 -75.88 44.03
CA ILE A 86 -72.40 -74.60 44.64
C ILE A 86 -70.90 -74.30 44.46
N ALA A 87 -70.02 -75.29 44.68
CA ALA A 87 -68.58 -75.12 44.50
C ALA A 87 -68.17 -74.85 43.04
N GLU A 88 -68.81 -75.52 42.08
CA GLU A 88 -68.60 -75.30 40.64
C GLU A 88 -69.11 -73.91 40.19
N ALA A 89 -70.28 -73.49 40.68
CA ALA A 89 -70.82 -72.16 40.43
C ALA A 89 -69.95 -71.06 41.05
N GLU A 90 -69.47 -71.23 42.29
CA GLU A 90 -68.54 -70.30 42.92
C GLU A 90 -67.19 -70.23 42.18
N ALA A 91 -66.63 -71.37 41.76
CA ALA A 91 -65.38 -71.41 41.00
C ALA A 91 -65.51 -70.70 39.65
N THR A 92 -66.63 -70.93 38.94
CA THR A 92 -66.93 -70.28 37.66
C THR A 92 -67.11 -68.77 37.84
N ALA A 93 -67.93 -68.34 38.81
CA ALA A 93 -68.16 -66.93 39.09
C ALA A 93 -66.88 -66.18 39.51
N ARG A 94 -65.98 -66.83 40.26
CA ARG A 94 -64.65 -66.28 40.59
C ARG A 94 -63.77 -66.14 39.35
N ALA A 95 -63.71 -67.17 38.50
CA ALA A 95 -62.91 -67.12 37.27
C ALA A 95 -63.40 -66.07 36.26
N GLU A 96 -64.72 -65.89 36.14
CA GLU A 96 -65.31 -64.80 35.32
C GLU A 96 -65.05 -63.42 35.92
N ALA A 97 -65.12 -63.27 37.24
CA ALA A 97 -64.78 -62.01 37.92
C ALA A 97 -63.29 -61.66 37.79
N GLU A 98 -62.38 -62.61 38.05
CA GLU A 98 -60.93 -62.43 37.88
C GLU A 98 -60.57 -62.08 36.44
N ARG A 99 -61.19 -62.74 35.45
CA ARG A 99 -61.03 -62.39 34.04
C ARG A 99 -61.50 -60.95 33.76
N THR A 100 -62.69 -60.59 34.24
CA THR A 100 -63.27 -59.25 34.00
C THR A 100 -62.39 -58.15 34.60
N VAL A 101 -61.82 -58.37 35.79
CA VAL A 101 -60.86 -57.48 36.42
C VAL A 101 -59.57 -57.38 35.61
N ALA A 102 -58.97 -58.51 35.20
CA ALA A 102 -57.74 -58.51 34.41
C ALA A 102 -57.89 -57.87 33.02
N GLU A 103 -59.05 -58.03 32.38
CA GLU A 103 -59.40 -57.42 31.10
C GLU A 103 -59.56 -55.89 31.27
N ALA A 104 -60.26 -55.43 32.31
CA ALA A 104 -60.39 -54.01 32.65
C ALA A 104 -59.06 -53.35 33.09
N GLU A 105 -58.22 -54.04 33.86
CA GLU A 105 -56.88 -53.56 34.23
C GLU A 105 -55.97 -53.40 33.00
N LYS A 106 -56.06 -54.34 32.04
CA LYS A 106 -55.33 -54.26 30.77
C LYS A 106 -55.78 -53.06 29.95
N GLU A 107 -57.09 -52.89 29.72
CA GLU A 107 -57.63 -51.76 28.95
C GLU A 107 -57.29 -50.42 29.61
N ALA A 108 -57.47 -50.29 30.93
CA ALA A 108 -57.13 -49.07 31.67
C ALA A 108 -55.64 -48.73 31.57
N LYS A 109 -54.74 -49.75 31.55
CA LYS A 109 -53.31 -49.56 31.39
C LYS A 109 -52.91 -49.20 29.95
N GLU A 110 -53.53 -49.80 28.95
CA GLU A 110 -53.31 -49.46 27.54
C GLU A 110 -53.80 -48.03 27.24
N GLU A 111 -54.94 -47.62 27.79
CA GLU A 111 -55.46 -46.26 27.68
C GLU A 111 -54.58 -45.24 28.42
N ALA A 112 -54.16 -45.53 29.65
CA ALA A 112 -53.25 -44.66 30.40
C ALA A 112 -51.92 -44.45 29.67
N ASN A 113 -51.33 -45.52 29.11
CA ASN A 113 -50.12 -45.42 28.29
C ASN A 113 -50.35 -44.58 27.02
N ARG A 114 -51.51 -44.70 26.37
CA ARG A 114 -51.87 -43.89 25.20
C ARG A 114 -51.95 -42.40 25.54
N ILE A 115 -52.63 -42.05 26.63
CA ILE A 115 -52.76 -40.67 27.11
C ILE A 115 -51.40 -40.06 27.46
N VAL A 116 -50.52 -40.84 28.12
CA VAL A 116 -49.14 -40.40 28.41
C VAL A 116 -48.35 -40.16 27.12
N ALA A 117 -48.36 -41.09 26.17
CA ALA A 117 -47.62 -40.95 24.91
C ALA A 117 -48.12 -39.75 24.06
N GLU A 118 -49.43 -39.52 23.99
CA GLU A 118 -50.03 -38.37 23.30
C GLU A 118 -49.67 -37.04 23.99
N ALA A 119 -49.61 -37.02 25.32
CA ALA A 119 -49.18 -35.86 26.09
C ALA A 119 -47.67 -35.57 25.93
N GLU A 120 -46.83 -36.61 25.91
CA GLU A 120 -45.38 -36.49 25.66
C GLU A 120 -45.09 -35.99 24.23
N GLU A 121 -45.78 -36.51 23.20
CA GLU A 121 -45.65 -36.03 21.82
C GLU A 121 -46.02 -34.54 21.73
N LYS A 122 -47.18 -34.15 22.28
CA LYS A 122 -47.65 -32.76 22.26
C LYS A 122 -46.74 -31.81 23.02
N ALA A 123 -46.27 -32.21 24.22
CA ALA A 123 -45.33 -31.42 25.00
C ALA A 123 -44.00 -31.25 24.27
N LYS A 124 -43.51 -32.30 23.60
CA LYS A 124 -42.30 -32.23 22.78
C LYS A 124 -42.48 -31.31 21.57
N ALA A 125 -43.57 -31.45 20.82
CA ALA A 125 -43.85 -30.62 19.64
C ALA A 125 -44.02 -29.13 19.99
N GLU A 126 -44.68 -28.81 21.12
CA GLU A 126 -44.77 -27.44 21.63
C GLU A 126 -43.39 -26.92 22.06
N ALA A 127 -42.55 -27.73 22.73
CA ALA A 127 -41.20 -27.33 23.11
C ALA A 127 -40.30 -27.06 21.89
N GLU A 128 -40.32 -27.94 20.88
CA GLU A 128 -39.60 -27.74 19.61
C GLU A 128 -40.09 -26.46 18.88
N ARG A 129 -41.41 -26.21 18.87
CA ARG A 129 -42.01 -24.98 18.32
C ARG A 129 -41.53 -23.72 19.05
N VAL A 130 -41.50 -23.73 20.38
CA VAL A 130 -41.07 -22.59 21.20
C VAL A 130 -39.56 -22.32 21.05
N VAL A 131 -38.73 -23.36 20.94
CA VAL A 131 -37.30 -23.20 20.64
C VAL A 131 -37.09 -22.58 19.26
N ALA A 132 -37.74 -23.10 18.21
CA ALA A 132 -37.63 -22.55 16.86
C ALA A 132 -38.11 -21.09 16.77
N GLU A 133 -39.22 -20.75 17.43
CA GLU A 133 -39.74 -19.37 17.50
C GLU A 133 -38.79 -18.42 18.25
N ALA A 134 -38.06 -18.92 19.25
CA ALA A 134 -37.06 -18.16 19.99
C ALA A 134 -35.76 -17.98 19.17
N GLU A 135 -35.30 -19.01 18.46
CA GLU A 135 -34.12 -18.95 17.58
C GLU A 135 -34.35 -18.00 16.40
N GLU A 136 -35.52 -18.04 15.74
CA GLU A 136 -35.87 -17.11 14.66
C GLU A 136 -35.86 -15.65 15.15
N LYS A 137 -36.46 -15.38 16.31
CA LYS A 137 -36.48 -14.03 16.90
C LYS A 137 -35.10 -13.55 17.31
N ALA A 138 -34.31 -14.39 17.98
CA ALA A 138 -32.94 -14.06 18.37
C ALA A 138 -32.05 -13.77 17.16
N LYS A 139 -32.22 -14.54 16.07
CA LYS A 139 -31.51 -14.28 14.81
C LYS A 139 -31.97 -12.97 14.16
N ALA A 140 -33.28 -12.73 14.05
CA ALA A 140 -33.79 -11.50 13.45
C ALA A 140 -33.38 -10.23 14.24
N GLU A 141 -33.28 -10.32 15.57
CA GLU A 141 -32.78 -9.24 16.41
C GLU A 141 -31.26 -9.03 16.24
N ALA A 142 -30.49 -10.11 16.13
CA ALA A 142 -29.05 -10.04 15.85
C ALA A 142 -28.76 -9.44 14.45
N ASP A 143 -29.44 -9.93 13.40
CA ASP A 143 -29.31 -9.42 12.03
C ASP A 143 -29.68 -7.92 11.96
N ARG A 144 -30.74 -7.51 12.68
CA ARG A 144 -31.13 -6.09 12.83
C ARG A 144 -30.06 -5.27 13.56
N MET A 145 -29.48 -5.78 14.64
CA MET A 145 -28.44 -5.07 15.39
C MET A 145 -27.16 -4.88 14.56
N VAL A 146 -26.78 -5.89 13.76
CA VAL A 146 -25.67 -5.79 12.82
C VAL A 146 -25.93 -4.69 11.78
N ALA A 147 -27.12 -4.65 11.18
CA ALA A 147 -27.49 -3.62 10.21
C ALA A 147 -27.50 -2.20 10.84
N GLU A 148 -28.03 -2.03 12.05
CA GLU A 148 -28.06 -0.74 12.75
C GLU A 148 -26.64 -0.25 13.12
N VAL A 149 -25.73 -1.16 13.46
CA VAL A 149 -24.31 -0.85 13.72
C VAL A 149 -23.56 -0.53 12.43
N GLN A 150 -23.82 -1.25 11.33
CA GLN A 150 -23.24 -0.96 10.02
C GLN A 150 -23.66 0.42 9.52
N GLN A 151 -24.96 0.74 9.55
CA GLN A 151 -25.47 2.04 9.12
C GLN A 151 -24.83 3.19 9.92
N ARG A 152 -24.79 3.09 11.27
CA ARG A 152 -24.12 4.12 12.10
C ARG A 152 -22.62 4.25 11.81
N ALA A 153 -21.95 3.17 11.44
CA ALA A 153 -20.54 3.21 11.07
C ALA A 153 -20.34 3.90 9.71
N GLU A 154 -21.23 3.66 8.74
CA GLU A 154 -21.25 4.33 7.44
C GLU A 154 -21.58 5.82 7.57
N ASP A 155 -22.65 6.19 8.28
CA ASP A 155 -23.04 7.58 8.56
C ASP A 155 -21.87 8.36 9.20
N SER A 156 -21.25 7.80 10.24
CA SER A 156 -20.12 8.44 10.94
C SER A 156 -18.80 8.38 10.16
N ALA A 157 -18.69 7.54 9.12
CA ALA A 157 -17.58 7.59 8.17
C ALA A 157 -17.80 8.71 7.14
N GLN A 158 -19.01 8.83 6.58
CA GLN A 158 -19.37 9.88 5.64
C GLN A 158 -19.26 11.28 6.26
N GLU A 159 -19.72 11.46 7.50
CA GLU A 159 -19.54 12.71 8.26
C GLU A 159 -18.06 13.12 8.39
N LYS A 160 -17.18 12.17 8.73
CA LYS A 160 -15.74 12.42 8.86
C LYS A 160 -15.06 12.69 7.53
N VAL A 161 -15.46 12.00 6.45
CA VAL A 161 -14.97 12.26 5.09
C VAL A 161 -15.38 13.66 4.65
N SER A 162 -16.66 14.03 4.78
CA SER A 162 -17.16 15.35 4.39
C SER A 162 -16.48 16.48 5.18
N LEU A 163 -16.25 16.30 6.50
CA LEU A 163 -15.49 17.25 7.31
C LEU A 163 -14.02 17.37 6.86
N ALA A 164 -13.37 16.26 6.53
CA ALA A 164 -11.99 16.25 6.04
C ALA A 164 -11.87 16.87 4.64
N GLU A 165 -12.84 16.64 3.74
CA GLU A 165 -12.92 17.27 2.43
C GLU A 165 -13.13 18.79 2.55
N GLN A 166 -14.02 19.24 3.44
CA GLN A 166 -14.19 20.67 3.71
C GLN A 166 -12.91 21.30 4.26
N GLN A 167 -12.25 20.65 5.24
CA GLN A 167 -10.97 21.13 5.78
C GLN A 167 -9.89 21.19 4.71
N ALA A 168 -9.80 20.22 3.80
CA ALA A 168 -8.87 20.24 2.69
C ALA A 168 -9.16 21.39 1.71
N GLN A 169 -10.44 21.64 1.39
CA GLN A 169 -10.85 22.76 0.53
C GLN A 169 -10.54 24.13 1.17
N ASP A 170 -10.81 24.29 2.47
CA ASP A 170 -10.48 25.52 3.20
C ASP A 170 -8.96 25.75 3.30
N ILE A 171 -8.15 24.69 3.44
CA ILE A 171 -6.67 24.76 3.40
C ILE A 171 -6.18 25.15 2.00
N VAL A 172 -6.73 24.57 0.93
CA VAL A 172 -6.36 24.91 -0.46
C VAL A 172 -6.71 26.37 -0.74
N ARG A 173 -7.94 26.82 -0.45
CA ARG A 173 -8.35 28.22 -0.65
C ARG A 173 -7.45 29.19 0.12
N ALA A 174 -7.15 28.90 1.39
CA ALA A 174 -6.26 29.72 2.22
C ALA A 174 -4.78 29.70 1.75
N ALA A 175 -4.37 28.72 0.95
CA ALA A 175 -3.07 28.68 0.29
C ALA A 175 -3.08 29.46 -1.04
N GLU A 176 -4.17 29.39 -1.81
CA GLU A 176 -4.38 30.18 -3.04
C GLU A 176 -4.48 31.68 -2.72
N GLU A 177 -5.26 32.06 -1.70
CA GLU A 177 -5.36 33.44 -1.20
C GLU A 177 -3.96 34.01 -0.87
N LYS A 178 -3.15 33.27 -0.09
CA LYS A 178 -1.77 33.66 0.25
C LYS A 178 -0.81 33.67 -0.94
N ALA A 179 -1.01 32.77 -1.90
CA ALA A 179 -0.21 32.74 -3.12
C ALA A 179 -0.46 34.02 -3.94
N GLU A 180 -1.71 34.47 -4.06
CA GLU A 180 -2.04 35.74 -4.72
C GLU A 180 -1.62 36.98 -3.91
N GLU A 181 -1.72 36.96 -2.57
CA GLU A 181 -1.18 38.02 -1.70
C GLU A 181 0.33 38.25 -1.91
N ILE A 182 1.10 37.21 -2.26
CA ILE A 182 2.53 37.30 -2.57
C ILE A 182 2.75 37.62 -4.07
N ARG A 183 1.97 37.00 -4.96
CA ARG A 183 2.11 37.13 -6.42
C ARG A 183 1.77 38.52 -6.91
N ALA A 184 0.69 39.14 -6.44
CA ALA A 184 0.25 40.45 -6.88
C ALA A 184 1.31 41.56 -6.66
N PRO A 185 1.85 41.78 -5.44
CA PRO A 185 2.90 42.78 -5.24
C PRO A 185 4.20 42.43 -5.96
N ALA A 186 4.57 41.15 -6.06
CA ALA A 186 5.75 40.74 -6.83
C ALA A 186 5.60 41.02 -8.34
N GLN A 187 4.39 40.89 -8.89
CA GLN A 187 4.10 41.25 -10.29
C GLN A 187 4.09 42.77 -10.51
N GLU A 188 3.55 43.56 -9.59
CA GLU A 188 3.61 45.03 -9.69
C GLU A 188 5.03 45.56 -9.50
N GLU A 189 5.83 44.97 -8.60
CA GLU A 189 7.25 45.31 -8.45
C GLU A 189 8.06 44.93 -9.71
N ALA A 190 7.83 43.75 -10.29
CA ALA A 190 8.46 43.38 -11.56
C ALA A 190 8.08 44.35 -12.71
N LYS A 191 6.81 44.76 -12.81
CA LYS A 191 6.36 45.79 -13.78
C LYS A 191 7.07 47.12 -13.53
N ARG A 192 7.18 47.57 -12.27
CA ARG A 192 7.87 48.79 -11.88
C ARG A 192 9.34 48.76 -12.27
N ILE A 193 10.06 47.69 -11.97
CA ILE A 193 11.48 47.52 -12.32
C ILE A 193 11.67 47.54 -13.85
N ILE A 194 10.78 46.90 -14.61
CA ILE A 194 10.81 46.93 -16.09
C ILE A 194 10.53 48.34 -16.64
N ALA A 195 9.64 49.11 -16.02
CA ALA A 195 9.37 50.49 -16.40
C ALA A 195 10.56 51.42 -16.09
N GLU A 196 11.10 51.33 -14.87
CA GLU A 196 12.27 52.11 -14.41
C GLU A 196 13.53 51.79 -15.25
N ALA A 197 13.71 50.52 -15.65
CA ALA A 197 14.79 50.12 -16.55
C ALA A 197 14.64 50.68 -17.97
N LYS A 198 13.40 50.80 -18.48
CA LYS A 198 13.12 51.44 -19.78
C LYS A 198 13.36 52.94 -19.74
N GLU A 199 12.83 53.63 -18.72
CA GLU A 199 13.05 55.07 -18.53
C GLU A 199 14.56 55.40 -18.44
N ARG A 200 15.34 54.59 -17.70
CA ARG A 200 16.81 54.71 -17.68
C ARG A 200 17.46 54.47 -19.04
N ALA A 201 16.97 53.50 -19.82
CA ALA A 201 17.50 53.24 -21.16
C ALA A 201 17.19 54.39 -22.12
N GLU A 202 15.98 54.94 -22.08
CA GLU A 202 15.56 56.10 -22.90
C GLU A 202 16.37 57.36 -22.54
N VAL A 203 16.63 57.61 -21.25
CA VAL A 203 17.52 58.71 -20.80
C VAL A 203 18.97 58.47 -21.22
N ALA A 204 19.48 57.24 -21.14
CA ALA A 204 20.83 56.92 -21.59
C ALA A 204 20.98 57.06 -23.12
N GLU A 205 19.97 56.68 -23.90
CA GLU A 205 19.93 56.89 -25.36
C GLU A 205 19.92 58.39 -25.70
N GLN A 206 19.14 59.20 -24.98
CA GLN A 206 19.14 60.66 -25.13
C GLN A 206 20.51 61.27 -24.80
N GLN A 207 21.13 60.90 -23.69
CA GLN A 207 22.48 61.37 -23.32
C GLN A 207 23.57 60.92 -24.30
N ALA A 208 23.48 59.70 -24.83
CA ALA A 208 24.38 59.23 -25.88
C ALA A 208 24.20 60.05 -27.17
N ARG A 209 22.96 60.37 -27.54
CA ARG A 209 22.63 61.20 -28.71
C ARG A 209 23.07 62.65 -28.55
N GLU A 210 22.88 63.26 -27.39
CA GLU A 210 23.44 64.59 -27.06
C GLU A 210 24.98 64.57 -27.14
N SER A 211 25.62 63.50 -26.67
CA SER A 211 27.07 63.33 -26.75
C SER A 211 27.58 63.16 -28.18
N ILE A 212 26.81 62.49 -29.05
CA ILE A 212 27.09 62.37 -30.49
C ILE A 212 26.94 63.74 -31.17
N ASN A 213 25.81 64.42 -30.99
CA ASN A 213 25.59 65.76 -31.56
C ASN A 213 26.70 66.74 -31.14
N ALA A 214 27.08 66.75 -29.85
CA ALA A 214 28.15 67.60 -29.32
C ALA A 214 29.57 67.15 -29.72
N ALA A 215 29.73 65.97 -30.31
CA ALA A 215 30.95 65.55 -31.01
C ALA A 215 30.91 65.97 -32.48
N GLU A 216 29.77 65.88 -33.15
CA GLU A 216 29.54 66.37 -34.52
C GLU A 216 29.77 67.89 -34.62
N GLU A 217 29.18 68.69 -33.72
CA GLU A 217 29.44 70.15 -33.64
C GLU A 217 30.93 70.48 -33.45
N LYS A 218 31.67 69.66 -32.70
CA LYS A 218 33.12 69.82 -32.52
C LYS A 218 33.90 69.42 -33.77
N VAL A 219 33.47 68.37 -34.49
CA VAL A 219 34.07 67.96 -35.76
C VAL A 219 33.83 69.04 -36.83
N GLU A 220 32.63 69.61 -36.91
CA GLU A 220 32.37 70.76 -37.79
C GLU A 220 33.19 71.99 -37.38
N SER A 221 33.30 72.29 -36.09
CA SER A 221 34.15 73.39 -35.59
C SER A 221 35.63 73.19 -35.94
N ILE A 222 36.18 71.99 -35.72
CA ILE A 222 37.57 71.64 -36.06
C ILE A 222 37.78 71.70 -37.57
N LYS A 223 36.81 71.23 -38.37
CA LYS A 223 36.84 71.34 -39.84
C LYS A 223 36.82 72.80 -40.28
N GLY A 224 36.00 73.65 -39.66
CA GLY A 224 35.97 75.10 -39.91
C GLY A 224 37.30 75.78 -39.59
N PHE A 225 37.89 75.50 -38.42
CA PHE A 225 39.23 76.01 -38.07
C PHE A 225 40.31 75.50 -39.00
N ALA A 226 40.30 74.23 -39.40
CA ALA A 226 41.26 73.68 -40.36
C ALA A 226 41.10 74.26 -41.78
N GLU A 227 39.87 74.56 -42.20
CA GLU A 227 39.59 75.27 -43.45
C GLU A 227 40.04 76.74 -43.37
N GLU A 228 39.85 77.43 -42.24
CA GLU A 228 40.33 78.79 -42.03
C GLU A 228 41.87 78.85 -41.97
N GLU A 229 42.52 77.97 -41.22
CA GLU A 229 43.97 77.85 -41.12
C GLU A 229 44.61 77.47 -42.46
N ALA A 230 44.02 76.54 -43.22
CA ALA A 230 44.46 76.24 -44.58
C ALA A 230 44.31 77.45 -45.53
N ASN A 231 43.22 78.23 -45.40
CA ASN A 231 43.06 79.46 -46.18
C ASN A 231 44.08 80.55 -45.79
N ILE A 232 44.44 80.66 -44.50
CA ILE A 232 45.50 81.55 -44.01
C ILE A 232 46.85 81.13 -44.61
N ILE A 233 47.21 79.84 -44.54
CA ILE A 233 48.46 79.31 -45.11
C ILE A 233 48.50 79.53 -46.63
N ILE A 234 47.38 79.34 -47.34
CA ILE A 234 47.28 79.63 -48.78
C ILE A 234 47.43 81.14 -49.07
N ALA A 235 46.90 82.02 -48.22
CA ALA A 235 47.04 83.46 -48.36
C ALA A 235 48.47 83.95 -48.07
N GLU A 236 49.10 83.45 -47.01
CA GLU A 236 50.49 83.75 -46.65
C GLU A 236 51.47 83.20 -47.69
N ALA A 237 51.24 81.99 -48.21
CA ALA A 237 52.02 81.42 -49.31
C ALA A 237 51.88 82.24 -50.60
N LYS A 238 50.68 82.75 -50.92
CA LYS A 238 50.47 83.69 -52.04
C LYS A 238 51.21 85.00 -51.83
N GLN A 239 51.06 85.64 -50.67
CA GLN A 239 51.73 86.90 -50.36
C GLN A 239 53.26 86.75 -50.36
N THR A 240 53.77 85.61 -49.89
CA THR A 240 55.20 85.28 -49.93
C THR A 240 55.68 85.04 -51.36
N ALA A 241 54.89 84.36 -52.20
CA ALA A 241 55.19 84.18 -53.62
C ALA A 241 55.15 85.51 -54.39
N GLU A 242 54.17 86.38 -54.12
CA GLU A 242 54.08 87.73 -54.66
C GLU A 242 55.30 88.58 -54.26
N HIS A 243 55.66 88.60 -52.97
CA HIS A 243 56.89 89.27 -52.50
C HIS A 243 58.15 88.68 -53.16
N PHE A 244 58.25 87.37 -53.33
CA PHE A 244 59.41 86.74 -53.99
C PHE A 244 59.47 87.08 -55.49
N VAL A 245 58.32 87.22 -56.16
CA VAL A 245 58.22 87.71 -57.54
C VAL A 245 58.58 89.19 -57.63
N GLU A 246 58.12 90.03 -56.70
CA GLU A 246 58.50 91.45 -56.65
C GLU A 246 59.99 91.64 -56.32
N GLU A 247 60.56 90.88 -55.39
CA GLU A 247 61.98 90.90 -55.05
C GLU A 247 62.84 90.41 -56.23
N ARG A 248 62.42 89.35 -56.92
CA ARG A 248 63.07 88.86 -58.15
C ARG A 248 62.98 89.88 -59.28
N ARG A 249 61.83 90.56 -59.41
CA ARG A 249 61.64 91.64 -60.38
C ARG A 249 62.50 92.85 -60.07
N ALA A 250 62.56 93.29 -58.81
CA ALA A 250 63.40 94.39 -58.38
C ALA A 250 64.89 94.09 -58.62
N LYS A 251 65.34 92.86 -58.32
CA LYS A 251 66.71 92.40 -58.64
C LYS A 251 66.97 92.31 -60.14
N ALA A 252 65.99 91.89 -60.94
CA ALA A 252 66.10 91.89 -62.40
C ALA A 252 66.11 93.30 -62.99
N GLU A 253 65.35 94.25 -62.42
CA GLU A 253 65.37 95.67 -62.80
C GLU A 253 66.68 96.36 -62.36
N GLU A 254 67.23 96.02 -61.18
CA GLU A 254 68.56 96.47 -60.72
C GLU A 254 69.69 95.90 -61.59
N GLU A 255 69.64 94.60 -61.94
CA GLU A 255 70.62 93.97 -62.81
C GLU A 255 70.51 94.46 -64.28
N ALA A 256 69.30 94.72 -64.78
CA ALA A 256 69.08 95.39 -66.06
C ALA A 256 69.60 96.84 -66.04
N GLN A 257 69.40 97.58 -64.95
CA GLN A 257 69.99 98.92 -64.78
C GLN A 257 71.52 98.86 -64.71
N ARG A 258 72.10 97.85 -64.06
CA ARG A 258 73.56 97.62 -64.04
C ARG A 258 74.08 97.34 -65.45
N ILE A 259 73.41 96.47 -66.21
CA ILE A 259 73.76 96.14 -67.60
C ILE A 259 73.63 97.37 -68.50
N LEU A 260 72.57 98.18 -68.34
CA LEU A 260 72.40 99.45 -69.08
C LEU A 260 73.46 100.49 -68.71
N ALA A 261 73.85 100.58 -67.44
CA ALA A 261 74.92 101.46 -67.00
C ALA A 261 76.29 101.02 -67.55
N GLU A 262 76.60 99.72 -67.48
CA GLU A 262 77.85 99.14 -68.00
C GLU A 262 77.92 99.23 -69.54
N ALA A 263 76.79 99.04 -70.23
CA ALA A 263 76.69 99.25 -71.67
C ALA A 263 76.83 100.74 -72.06
N LYS A 264 76.30 101.66 -71.24
CA LYS A 264 76.46 103.10 -71.45
C LYS A 264 77.88 103.58 -71.16
N GLU A 265 78.55 103.03 -70.14
CA GLU A 265 79.97 103.28 -69.86
C GLU A 265 80.86 102.76 -70.99
N LYS A 266 80.58 101.56 -71.52
CA LYS A 266 81.26 101.02 -72.71
C LYS A 266 81.01 101.87 -73.95
N ALA A 267 79.78 102.30 -74.21
CA ALA A 267 79.46 103.19 -75.33
C ALA A 267 80.14 104.57 -75.20
N GLU A 268 80.22 105.14 -73.98
CA GLU A 268 80.96 106.38 -73.73
C GLU A 268 82.49 106.20 -73.85
N ALA A 269 83.02 105.03 -73.49
CA ALA A 269 84.42 104.67 -73.73
C ALA A 269 84.73 104.49 -75.22
N GLU A 270 83.88 103.77 -75.96
CA GLU A 270 84.00 103.59 -77.42
C GLU A 270 83.84 104.92 -78.17
N VAL A 271 82.94 105.80 -77.73
CA VAL A 271 82.85 107.18 -78.27
C VAL A 271 84.14 107.96 -77.97
N GLN A 272 84.71 107.86 -76.77
CA GLN A 272 85.99 108.52 -76.49
C GLN A 272 87.17 107.93 -77.27
N ASP A 273 87.21 106.61 -77.50
CA ASP A 273 88.26 106.00 -78.33
C ASP A 273 88.05 106.31 -79.82
N ALA A 274 86.82 106.42 -80.30
CA ALA A 274 86.49 106.94 -81.62
C ALA A 274 86.84 108.44 -81.77
N GLU A 275 86.66 109.26 -80.73
CA GLU A 275 87.12 110.65 -80.70
C GLU A 275 88.66 110.74 -80.70
N ARG A 276 89.35 109.88 -79.95
CA ARG A 276 90.83 109.78 -79.98
C ARG A 276 91.34 109.29 -81.34
N GLU A 277 90.67 108.33 -81.97
CA GLU A 277 90.98 107.92 -83.35
C GLU A 277 90.68 109.04 -84.35
N ALA A 278 89.59 109.79 -84.17
CA ALA A 278 89.28 110.95 -85.01
C ALA A 278 90.31 112.09 -84.84
N GLU A 279 90.79 112.37 -83.63
CA GLU A 279 91.90 113.29 -83.37
C GLU A 279 93.22 112.76 -83.96
N LEU A 280 93.51 111.47 -83.84
CA LEU A 280 94.67 110.83 -84.45
C LEU A 280 94.60 110.86 -85.98
N LEU A 281 93.41 110.69 -86.58
CA LEU A 281 93.15 110.81 -88.00
C LEU A 281 93.18 112.28 -88.46
N LEU A 282 92.81 113.25 -87.62
CA LEU A 282 93.01 114.68 -87.88
C LEU A 282 94.49 115.05 -87.81
N LEU A 283 95.25 114.54 -86.84
CA LEU A 283 96.71 114.70 -86.77
C LEU A 283 97.42 114.02 -87.95
N ARG A 284 96.95 112.85 -88.36
CA ARG A 284 97.48 112.09 -89.51
C ARG A 284 97.14 112.77 -90.83
N SER A 285 95.90 113.22 -91.03
CA SER A 285 95.48 113.98 -92.23
C SER A 285 96.08 115.38 -92.29
N LYS A 286 96.34 116.04 -91.15
CA LYS A 286 97.12 117.29 -91.08
C LYS A 286 98.59 117.07 -91.44
N ARG A 287 99.21 115.99 -90.95
CA ARG A 287 100.58 115.59 -91.33
C ARG A 287 100.67 115.19 -92.81
N ILE A 288 99.67 114.46 -93.33
CA ILE A 288 99.55 114.11 -94.75
C ILE A 288 99.32 115.39 -95.57
N GLY A 289 98.44 116.30 -95.15
CA GLY A 289 98.19 117.58 -95.82
C GLY A 289 99.42 118.48 -95.87
N GLU A 290 100.19 118.58 -94.79
CA GLU A 290 101.48 119.29 -94.79
C GLU A 290 102.53 118.63 -95.70
N GLN A 291 102.54 117.29 -95.78
CA GLN A 291 103.43 116.55 -96.68
C GLN A 291 102.97 116.64 -98.14
N GLU A 292 101.66 116.59 -98.41
CA GLU A 292 101.07 116.78 -99.74
C GLU A 292 101.19 118.21 -100.24
N ILE A 293 101.10 119.23 -99.37
CA ILE A 293 101.36 120.62 -99.75
C ILE A 293 102.86 120.79 -100.08
N LYS A 294 103.77 120.21 -99.28
CA LYS A 294 105.20 120.17 -99.59
C LYS A 294 105.50 119.38 -100.88
N GLU A 295 104.83 118.26 -101.11
CA GLU A 295 104.94 117.47 -102.33
C GLU A 295 104.34 118.18 -103.54
N LYS A 296 103.19 118.85 -103.42
CA LYS A 296 102.56 119.59 -104.51
C LYS A 296 103.36 120.84 -104.86
N PHE A 297 103.98 121.53 -103.88
CA PHE A 297 105.01 122.54 -104.18
C PHE A 297 106.22 121.93 -104.91
N ARG A 298 106.71 120.77 -104.46
CA ARG A 298 107.84 120.08 -105.10
C ARG A 298 107.48 119.57 -106.52
N LYS A 299 106.26 119.09 -106.73
CA LYS A 299 105.71 118.59 -108.00
C LYS A 299 105.32 119.72 -108.96
N VAL A 300 105.00 120.93 -108.48
CA VAL A 300 104.96 122.14 -109.33
C VAL A 300 106.37 122.57 -109.73
N TYR A 301 107.37 122.42 -108.85
CA TYR A 301 108.77 122.71 -109.16
C TYR A 301 109.43 121.65 -110.08
N GLN A 302 108.94 120.41 -110.08
CA GLN A 302 109.42 119.31 -110.93
C GLN A 302 108.58 119.11 -112.21
N GLY A 303 107.29 119.46 -112.20
CA GLY A 303 106.39 119.43 -113.37
C GLY A 303 106.65 120.54 -114.40
N LEU A 304 107.63 121.42 -114.13
CA LEU A 304 108.25 122.33 -115.09
C LEU A 304 109.58 121.78 -115.67
N LEU A 305 109.97 120.55 -115.31
CA LEU A 305 111.27 119.94 -115.66
C LEU A 305 111.17 118.54 -116.28
N LEU A 306 110.05 117.83 -116.09
CA LEU A 306 109.69 116.55 -116.70
C LEU A 306 108.16 116.61 -116.91
N ASP A 307 107.58 116.67 -118.11
CA ASP A 307 108.04 116.26 -119.45
C ASP A 307 108.33 114.74 -119.53
N LEU A 308 107.54 114.05 -120.38
CA LEU A 308 107.62 112.63 -120.78
C LEU A 308 107.28 111.56 -119.70
N GLY A 309 106.09 110.93 -119.79
CA GLY A 309 105.82 109.63 -119.14
C GLY A 309 104.35 109.30 -118.80
N ALA A 310 103.74 108.38 -119.57
CA ALA A 310 102.46 107.67 -119.35
C ALA A 310 102.20 107.21 -117.88
N ILE A 311 100.97 107.22 -117.31
CA ILE A 311 99.75 106.40 -117.63
C ILE A 311 100.03 104.90 -117.32
N GLU A 312 99.25 104.14 -116.51
CA GLU A 312 97.83 103.72 -116.68
C GLU A 312 97.21 103.06 -115.39
N GLU A 313 95.87 103.17 -115.19
CA GLU A 313 94.84 102.25 -114.55
C GLU A 313 95.07 101.48 -113.20
N THR A 314 94.09 100.91 -112.44
CA THR A 314 92.64 100.55 -112.63
C THR A 314 91.77 100.75 -111.32
N ALA A 315 90.68 99.99 -111.04
CA ALA A 315 89.71 100.17 -109.91
C ALA A 315 88.93 98.87 -109.46
N VAL A 316 87.75 98.96 -108.77
CA VAL A 316 86.80 97.91 -108.21
C VAL A 316 87.04 97.58 -106.69
N VAL A 317 86.11 97.47 -105.68
CA VAL A 317 84.64 97.13 -105.43
C VAL A 317 84.43 95.60 -105.09
N SER A 318 83.56 95.02 -104.22
CA SER A 318 82.23 95.24 -103.53
C SER A 318 82.31 95.45 -101.97
N GLU A 319 81.29 95.54 -101.08
CA GLU A 319 79.84 95.14 -100.91
C GLU A 319 79.62 93.66 -100.38
N ALA A 320 78.68 93.21 -99.49
CA ALA A 320 77.47 93.74 -98.81
C ALA A 320 77.04 92.91 -97.51
N GLU A 321 75.75 92.99 -97.07
CA GLU A 321 75.14 92.63 -95.75
C GLU A 321 74.55 91.16 -95.62
N GLU A 322 73.53 90.69 -94.83
CA GLU A 322 72.33 91.24 -94.10
C GLU A 322 71.60 90.16 -93.16
N GLU A 323 71.05 90.54 -91.97
CA GLU A 323 69.92 89.92 -91.13
C GLU A 323 69.88 88.41 -90.67
N ALA A 324 69.01 87.84 -89.77
CA ALA A 324 67.88 88.21 -88.85
C ALA A 324 67.60 87.15 -87.69
N GLU A 325 66.53 87.32 -86.87
CA GLU A 325 66.17 86.61 -85.58
C GLU A 325 65.35 85.27 -85.70
N VAL A 326 64.62 84.62 -84.74
CA VAL A 326 63.93 84.93 -83.43
C VAL A 326 63.58 83.67 -82.57
N GLU A 327 63.32 83.85 -81.24
CA GLU A 327 62.48 83.05 -80.27
C GLU A 327 62.74 81.52 -80.01
N ALA A 328 62.31 80.82 -78.92
CA ALA A 328 61.70 81.08 -77.58
C ALA A 328 61.97 79.87 -76.61
N ALA A 329 61.48 79.85 -75.35
CA ALA A 329 61.90 78.85 -74.31
C ALA A 329 60.84 78.35 -73.28
N ALA A 330 60.99 77.08 -72.82
CA ALA A 330 60.51 76.43 -71.55
C ALA A 330 61.10 74.98 -71.48
N VAL A 331 61.54 74.30 -70.38
CA VAL A 331 61.26 74.29 -68.91
C VAL A 331 59.97 73.50 -68.57
N GLU A 332 59.91 72.44 -67.74
CA GLU A 332 60.82 71.83 -66.74
C GLU A 332 60.62 70.29 -66.51
N GLN A 333 61.36 69.66 -65.57
CA GLN A 333 61.34 68.24 -65.14
C GLN A 333 62.18 68.09 -63.82
N PRO A 334 62.25 66.94 -63.06
CA PRO A 334 61.45 65.69 -63.02
C PRO A 334 61.22 65.11 -61.56
N GLU A 335 60.88 63.82 -61.43
CA GLU A 335 61.29 62.86 -60.33
C GLU A 335 60.78 63.03 -58.86
N MET A 336 60.73 62.02 -57.94
CA MET A 336 60.58 60.53 -57.98
C MET A 336 60.32 59.96 -56.54
N VAL A 337 60.43 58.62 -56.35
CA VAL A 337 60.74 57.86 -55.08
C VAL A 337 59.58 57.18 -54.29
N THR A 338 59.92 55.98 -53.80
CA THR A 338 59.28 54.77 -53.19
C THR A 338 58.46 54.95 -51.87
N GLU A 339 57.89 53.95 -51.16
CA GLU A 339 58.22 52.50 -50.98
C GLU A 339 57.04 51.59 -50.48
N GLU A 340 57.30 50.29 -50.29
CA GLU A 340 56.40 49.16 -49.87
C GLU A 340 57.02 48.46 -48.60
N PRO A 341 56.63 47.28 -48.01
CA PRO A 341 55.47 46.35 -48.16
C PRO A 341 54.92 45.68 -46.84
N GLN A 342 54.14 44.58 -46.97
CA GLN A 342 53.98 43.37 -46.10
C GLN A 342 52.97 43.25 -44.90
N GLU A 343 51.86 42.54 -45.18
CA GLU A 343 51.21 41.33 -44.56
C GLU A 343 51.24 40.88 -43.05
N PRO A 344 50.29 40.01 -42.59
CA PRO A 344 49.95 39.73 -41.17
C PRO A 344 50.44 38.36 -40.61
N PRO A 345 50.10 37.92 -39.35
CA PRO A 345 48.95 37.00 -39.15
C PRO A 345 48.32 36.85 -37.71
N ALA A 346 47.30 35.97 -37.61
CA ALA A 346 46.97 35.03 -36.50
C ALA A 346 46.08 35.44 -35.26
N PRO A 347 45.37 34.46 -34.61
CA PRO A 347 44.41 34.68 -33.50
C PRO A 347 44.87 34.13 -32.12
N VAL A 348 44.00 34.22 -31.09
CA VAL A 348 44.24 33.75 -29.69
C VAL A 348 43.06 32.90 -29.15
N GLN A 349 43.33 32.02 -28.18
CA GLN A 349 42.39 31.16 -27.45
C GLN A 349 42.59 31.30 -25.92
N GLU A 350 41.52 31.08 -25.13
CA GLU A 350 41.48 30.72 -23.70
C GLU A 350 40.04 30.15 -23.50
N GLU A 351 39.73 28.98 -22.93
CA GLU A 351 40.21 28.19 -21.77
C GLU A 351 39.73 28.70 -20.39
N GLU A 352 38.78 27.98 -19.79
CA GLU A 352 38.71 27.75 -18.34
C GLU A 352 37.93 26.45 -18.03
N GLU A 353 38.39 25.66 -17.04
CA GLU A 353 37.81 24.38 -16.60
C GLU A 353 37.33 24.47 -15.14
N ALA A 354 36.37 23.63 -14.73
CA ALA A 354 36.06 23.42 -13.30
C ALA A 354 35.34 22.08 -13.02
N GLU A 355 36.10 20.98 -12.86
CA GLU A 355 35.62 19.80 -12.13
C GLU A 355 35.94 19.93 -10.63
N VAL A 356 35.11 19.36 -9.74
CA VAL A 356 35.44 19.19 -8.32
C VAL A 356 34.91 17.85 -7.79
N GLU A 357 35.83 16.92 -7.53
CA GLU A 357 35.58 15.67 -6.79
C GLU A 357 36.48 15.63 -5.54
N ALA A 358 35.93 15.25 -4.38
CA ALA A 358 36.69 15.01 -3.15
C ALA A 358 35.92 14.09 -2.19
N ALA A 359 36.63 13.30 -1.37
CA ALA A 359 36.06 12.20 -0.60
C ALA A 359 36.69 11.99 0.79
N LEU A 360 36.02 11.15 1.60
CA LEU A 360 36.46 10.49 2.85
C LEU A 360 36.78 11.33 4.10
N VAL A 361 36.42 10.78 5.26
CA VAL A 361 37.23 10.60 6.50
C VAL A 361 36.45 9.67 7.46
N GLU A 362 37.13 8.95 8.36
CA GLU A 362 36.55 7.86 9.18
C GLU A 362 37.10 7.87 10.63
N GLN A 363 36.37 7.25 11.58
CA GLN A 363 36.83 6.83 12.94
C GLN A 363 37.11 7.97 13.97
N PRO A 364 37.28 7.70 15.31
CA PRO A 364 37.44 6.41 16.01
C PRO A 364 36.56 6.20 17.29
N GLU A 365 36.93 5.17 18.07
CA GLU A 365 36.24 4.58 19.24
C GLU A 365 36.43 5.35 20.57
N MET A 366 35.70 4.92 21.62
CA MET A 366 36.15 5.01 23.02
C MET A 366 35.77 3.77 23.84
N VAL A 367 36.65 3.43 24.79
CA VAL A 367 36.62 2.23 25.66
C VAL A 367 36.27 2.62 27.11
N THR A 368 35.74 1.68 27.90
CA THR A 368 35.83 1.72 29.38
C THR A 368 35.72 0.31 29.97
N GLU A 369 36.51 0.00 31.00
CA GLU A 369 36.65 -1.34 31.59
C GLU A 369 36.30 -1.39 33.09
N GLU A 370 35.83 -2.57 33.54
CA GLU A 370 35.97 -3.13 34.91
C GLU A 370 35.37 -2.36 36.12
N PRO A 371 35.30 -2.96 37.34
CA PRO A 371 35.77 -4.29 37.78
C PRO A 371 34.67 -5.24 38.33
N GLN A 372 35.10 -6.38 38.85
CA GLN A 372 34.33 -7.58 39.23
C GLN A 372 33.93 -7.63 40.72
N GLU A 373 32.87 -8.39 41.06
CA GLU A 373 32.70 -8.95 42.41
C GLU A 373 31.87 -10.27 42.39
N PRO A 374 32.36 -11.38 43.00
CA PRO A 374 31.61 -12.65 43.14
C PRO A 374 31.63 -13.23 44.58
N PRO A 375 30.92 -14.35 44.87
CA PRO A 375 29.49 -14.60 44.68
C PRO A 375 28.81 -15.13 45.97
N ALA A 376 27.48 -15.24 46.00
CA ALA A 376 26.74 -15.94 47.08
C ALA A 376 25.65 -16.88 46.52
N PRO A 377 25.66 -18.20 46.83
CA PRO A 377 24.69 -19.15 46.30
C PRO A 377 23.46 -19.29 47.21
N VAL A 378 22.34 -18.70 46.82
CA VAL A 378 21.04 -19.01 47.43
C VAL A 378 20.43 -20.22 46.73
N ARG A 379 20.20 -21.30 47.48
CA ARG A 379 19.30 -22.39 47.06
C ARG A 379 17.87 -21.94 47.32
N GLU A 380 17.09 -21.77 46.27
CA GLU A 380 15.63 -21.68 46.37
C GLU A 380 14.99 -23.01 45.96
N GLU A 381 13.87 -23.35 46.59
CA GLU A 381 13.23 -24.67 46.47
C GLU A 381 12.23 -24.67 45.30
N GLU A 382 12.40 -25.60 44.36
CA GLU A 382 11.50 -25.75 43.21
C GLU A 382 10.13 -26.29 43.65
N LYS A 383 9.17 -25.38 43.83
CA LYS A 383 7.74 -25.70 43.90
C LYS A 383 7.20 -25.80 42.48
N GLY A 384 6.57 -26.93 42.14
CA GLY A 384 6.25 -27.28 40.75
C GLY A 384 5.28 -26.31 40.06
N GLU A 385 5.80 -25.58 39.07
CA GLU A 385 5.03 -24.74 38.13
C GLU A 385 4.68 -25.51 36.82
N ASP A 386 5.00 -26.81 36.77
CA ASP A 386 5.25 -27.63 35.56
C ASP A 386 4.07 -27.90 34.59
N LEU A 387 2.87 -27.37 34.85
CA LEU A 387 1.65 -27.69 34.09
C LEU A 387 0.94 -26.48 33.47
N ALA A 388 1.64 -25.35 33.31
CA ALA A 388 1.18 -24.27 32.44
C ALA A 388 1.14 -24.75 30.97
N LEU A 389 -0.06 -24.89 30.41
CA LEU A 389 -0.26 -25.16 28.98
C LEU A 389 -0.27 -23.86 28.16
N TYR A 390 0.37 -23.91 27.00
CA TYR A 390 0.54 -22.80 26.06
C TYR A 390 -0.07 -23.16 24.71
N GLU A 391 -0.77 -22.20 24.10
CA GLU A 391 -1.54 -22.34 22.86
C GLU A 391 -1.49 -21.00 22.10
N GLY A 392 -1.56 -21.04 20.76
CA GLY A 392 -1.47 -19.85 19.92
C GLY A 392 -0.06 -19.24 19.84
N THR A 393 0.03 -17.92 19.65
CA THR A 393 1.32 -17.25 19.43
C THR A 393 2.08 -16.96 20.74
N VAL A 394 3.31 -17.46 20.84
CA VAL A 394 4.23 -17.27 21.98
C VAL A 394 5.53 -16.64 21.50
N GLU A 395 6.07 -15.67 22.24
CA GLU A 395 7.37 -15.05 21.96
C GLU A 395 8.44 -15.56 22.95
N LEU A 396 9.35 -16.40 22.48
CA LEU A 396 10.57 -16.71 23.22
C LEU A 396 11.53 -15.52 23.14
N ALA A 397 12.17 -15.16 24.25
CA ALA A 397 13.23 -14.17 24.30
C ALA A 397 14.47 -14.75 24.99
N ILE A 398 15.60 -14.66 24.29
CA ILE A 398 16.90 -15.20 24.69
C ILE A 398 17.84 -14.00 24.91
N PRO A 399 18.05 -13.56 26.16
CA PRO A 399 18.84 -12.36 26.45
C PRO A 399 20.33 -12.61 26.15
N PRO A 400 21.09 -11.56 25.77
CA PRO A 400 22.51 -11.70 25.47
C PRO A 400 23.33 -12.04 26.73
N PRO A 401 24.50 -12.70 26.59
CA PRO A 401 25.13 -13.15 25.34
C PRO A 401 24.67 -14.56 24.91
N VAL A 402 24.35 -14.73 23.63
CA VAL A 402 23.96 -16.00 23.01
C VAL A 402 24.82 -16.22 21.77
N GLY A 403 25.48 -17.38 21.67
CA GLY A 403 26.21 -17.76 20.46
C GLY A 403 25.25 -18.14 19.33
N LEU A 404 25.54 -17.66 18.11
CA LEU A 404 24.66 -17.86 16.94
C LEU A 404 24.38 -19.35 16.69
N ASP A 405 25.38 -20.21 16.85
CA ASP A 405 25.26 -21.66 16.65
C ASP A 405 24.25 -22.31 17.61
N ARG A 406 24.20 -21.88 18.88
CA ARG A 406 23.22 -22.38 19.86
C ARG A 406 21.81 -21.91 19.55
N MET A 407 21.65 -20.70 19.01
CA MET A 407 20.36 -20.25 18.49
C MET A 407 19.93 -21.09 17.30
N LEU A 408 20.83 -21.36 16.34
CA LEU A 408 20.53 -22.20 15.18
C LEU A 408 20.20 -23.66 15.57
N GLN A 409 20.87 -24.21 16.59
CA GLN A 409 20.56 -25.51 17.18
C GLN A 409 19.18 -25.52 17.86
N LEU A 410 18.89 -24.54 18.72
CA LEU A 410 17.58 -24.39 19.37
C LEU A 410 16.45 -24.22 18.34
N HIS A 411 16.63 -23.36 17.34
CA HIS A 411 15.70 -23.17 16.22
C HIS A 411 15.49 -24.48 15.43
N LYS A 412 16.57 -25.22 15.15
CA LYS A 412 16.47 -26.54 14.50
C LYS A 412 15.66 -27.51 15.36
N ASN A 413 15.94 -27.62 16.65
CA ASN A 413 15.27 -28.56 17.55
C ASN A 413 13.77 -28.24 17.70
N LEU A 414 13.42 -26.95 17.86
CA LEU A 414 12.03 -26.49 17.88
C LEU A 414 11.28 -26.88 16.59
N ARG A 415 11.90 -26.74 15.42
CA ARG A 415 11.31 -27.12 14.13
C ARG A 415 11.12 -28.63 13.92
N HIS A 416 11.71 -29.49 14.76
CA HIS A 416 11.46 -30.94 14.73
C HIS A 416 10.26 -31.37 15.59
N ILE A 417 9.64 -30.44 16.33
CA ILE A 417 8.47 -30.71 17.18
C ILE A 417 7.21 -30.39 16.35
N PRO A 418 6.37 -31.38 15.98
CA PRO A 418 5.30 -31.21 14.99
C PRO A 418 4.10 -30.37 15.46
N GLN A 419 4.16 -29.82 16.67
CA GLN A 419 3.13 -28.95 17.29
C GLN A 419 3.61 -27.49 17.43
N ILE A 420 4.80 -27.17 16.89
CA ILE A 420 5.46 -25.87 17.01
C ILE A 420 5.86 -25.37 15.63
N GLU A 421 5.13 -24.38 15.11
CA GLU A 421 5.57 -23.63 13.93
C GLU A 421 6.46 -22.46 14.35
N VAL A 422 7.67 -22.38 13.79
CA VAL A 422 8.59 -21.26 14.03
C VAL A 422 8.33 -20.16 13.00
N MET A 423 7.62 -19.10 13.41
CA MET A 423 7.14 -18.07 12.49
C MET A 423 8.21 -17.04 12.11
N ASN A 424 8.94 -16.51 13.09
CA ASN A 424 9.84 -15.37 12.91
C ASN A 424 11.02 -15.40 13.89
N LEU A 425 12.20 -14.99 13.40
CA LEU A 425 13.42 -14.81 14.18
C LEU A 425 13.84 -13.34 14.15
N GLY A 426 13.78 -12.66 15.29
CA GLY A 426 14.27 -11.30 15.49
C GLY A 426 15.62 -11.31 16.21
N VAL A 427 16.53 -10.42 15.82
CA VAL A 427 17.81 -10.20 16.52
C VAL A 427 17.93 -8.72 16.87
N SER A 428 18.21 -8.43 18.14
CA SER A 428 18.38 -7.08 18.68
C SER A 428 19.63 -7.04 19.56
N ARG A 429 20.45 -6.00 19.41
CA ARG A 429 21.66 -5.82 20.26
C ARG A 429 21.30 -5.75 21.74
N ASP A 430 20.23 -5.03 22.08
CA ASP A 430 19.87 -4.70 23.46
C ASP A 430 18.87 -5.69 24.08
N LYS A 431 18.02 -6.31 23.26
CA LYS A 431 16.95 -7.22 23.69
C LYS A 431 17.28 -8.70 23.47
N GLY A 432 18.44 -9.00 22.89
CA GLY A 432 18.85 -10.34 22.51
C GLY A 432 18.08 -10.87 21.30
N ILE A 433 17.86 -12.18 21.28
CA ILE A 433 17.20 -12.87 20.19
C ILE A 433 15.74 -13.16 20.59
N THR A 434 14.80 -12.88 19.70
CA THR A 434 13.39 -13.27 19.87
C THR A 434 12.97 -14.29 18.82
N ILE A 435 12.29 -15.36 19.25
CA ILE A 435 11.72 -16.38 18.36
C ILE A 435 10.22 -16.40 18.59
N ARG A 436 9.43 -16.14 17.55
CA ARG A 436 7.96 -16.26 17.61
C ARG A 436 7.55 -17.65 17.16
N LEU A 437 6.82 -18.31 18.02
CA LEU A 437 6.24 -19.64 17.80
C LEU A 437 4.72 -19.51 17.66
N PHE A 438 4.13 -20.36 16.83
CA PHE A 438 2.70 -20.66 16.84
C PHE A 438 2.50 -22.11 17.29
N LEU A 439 1.48 -22.33 18.12
CA LEU A 439 1.19 -23.60 18.76
C LEU A 439 -0.22 -24.06 18.36
N ASP A 440 -0.31 -25.09 17.53
CA ASP A 440 -1.58 -25.63 17.00
C ASP A 440 -2.45 -26.32 18.06
N SER A 441 -1.90 -26.59 19.24
CA SER A 441 -2.60 -27.24 20.35
C SER A 441 -1.97 -26.87 21.71
N PRO A 442 -2.72 -26.98 22.82
CA PRO A 442 -2.18 -26.72 24.17
C PRO A 442 -1.04 -27.68 24.55
N ILE A 443 0.19 -27.17 24.65
CA ILE A 443 1.38 -27.96 25.02
C ILE A 443 2.10 -27.40 26.26
N PRO A 444 2.79 -28.25 27.06
CA PRO A 444 3.59 -27.81 28.22
C PRO A 444 4.95 -27.24 27.78
N LEU A 445 4.92 -26.10 27.08
CA LEU A 445 6.07 -25.54 26.38
C LEU A 445 7.30 -25.28 27.28
N LEU A 446 7.11 -24.87 28.54
CA LEU A 446 8.22 -24.66 29.48
C LEU A 446 9.03 -25.95 29.72
N ARG A 447 8.35 -27.08 29.89
CA ARG A 447 8.98 -28.39 30.07
C ARG A 447 9.70 -28.85 28.80
N ILE A 448 9.02 -28.74 27.66
CA ILE A 448 9.59 -29.06 26.34
C ILE A 448 10.88 -28.25 26.08
N LEU A 449 10.90 -26.97 26.46
CA LEU A 449 12.11 -26.13 26.38
C LEU A 449 13.19 -26.56 27.38
N GLY A 450 12.83 -26.93 28.61
CA GLY A 450 13.78 -27.42 29.62
C GLY A 450 14.46 -28.74 29.25
N ASP A 451 13.77 -29.61 28.51
CA ASP A 451 14.29 -30.88 27.99
C ASP A 451 15.29 -30.69 26.82
N LEU A 452 15.41 -29.48 26.23
CA LEU A 452 16.36 -29.21 25.13
C LEU A 452 17.80 -28.98 25.63
N PRO A 453 18.83 -29.58 24.99
CA PRO A 453 20.20 -29.53 25.48
C PRO A 453 20.84 -28.14 25.41
N GLU A 454 20.34 -27.24 24.55
CA GLU A 454 20.81 -25.85 24.47
C GLU A 454 20.30 -24.98 25.63
N VAL A 455 19.23 -25.38 26.32
CA VAL A 455 18.49 -24.57 27.30
C VAL A 455 18.95 -24.87 28.73
N GLN A 456 19.24 -23.81 29.49
CA GLN A 456 19.56 -23.89 30.92
C GLN A 456 18.33 -23.70 31.81
N LYS A 457 17.46 -22.73 31.47
CA LYS A 457 16.19 -22.46 32.16
C LYS A 457 15.20 -21.77 31.22
N ALA A 458 13.92 -22.11 31.31
CA ALA A 458 12.82 -21.38 30.69
C ALA A 458 11.86 -20.89 31.79
N SER A 459 11.32 -19.68 31.66
CA SER A 459 10.39 -19.09 32.63
C SER A 459 9.53 -17.99 32.01
N GLU A 460 8.24 -17.94 32.33
CA GLU A 460 7.36 -16.82 31.97
C GLU A 460 7.60 -15.64 32.93
N PRO A 461 7.89 -14.41 32.44
CA PRO A 461 8.11 -13.27 33.30
C PRO A 461 6.77 -12.82 33.92
N LEU A 462 6.80 -12.48 35.21
CA LEU A 462 5.61 -12.10 35.98
C LEU A 462 4.78 -11.04 35.23
N ARG A 463 3.52 -11.37 34.98
CA ARG A 463 2.63 -10.68 34.04
C ARG A 463 2.38 -9.22 34.43
N GLY A 464 3.21 -8.32 33.87
CA GLY A 464 3.04 -6.87 34.00
C GLY A 464 1.64 -6.41 33.56
N LYS A 465 1.07 -5.46 34.30
CA LYS A 465 -0.25 -4.88 34.01
C LYS A 465 -0.19 -3.92 32.81
N ASN A 466 -0.03 -4.48 31.61
CA ASN A 466 0.01 -3.73 30.37
C ASN A 466 -1.35 -3.06 30.09
N ALA A 467 -1.32 -1.79 29.71
CA ALA A 467 -2.51 -1.02 29.35
C ALA A 467 -2.98 -1.30 27.91
N ALA A 468 -4.25 -0.98 27.65
CA ALA A 468 -4.88 -0.88 26.33
C ALA A 468 -4.97 -2.17 25.46
N GLY A 469 -6.05 -2.94 25.69
CA GLY A 469 -6.95 -3.35 24.61
C GLY A 469 -6.54 -4.47 23.63
N LYS A 470 -5.30 -4.97 23.65
CA LYS A 470 -4.89 -6.14 22.87
C LYS A 470 -4.59 -7.33 23.78
N PRO A 471 -4.93 -8.58 23.41
CA PRO A 471 -4.53 -9.75 24.17
C PRO A 471 -2.99 -9.80 24.23
N PRO A 472 -2.38 -9.86 25.42
CA PRO A 472 -0.92 -9.85 25.53
C PRO A 472 -0.36 -11.17 24.99
N LEU A 473 0.53 -11.08 24.00
CA LEU A 473 1.34 -12.21 23.57
C LEU A 473 2.07 -12.78 24.79
N ARG A 474 1.92 -14.09 25.04
CA ARG A 474 2.68 -14.74 26.11
C ARG A 474 4.16 -14.70 25.74
N LYS A 475 5.00 -14.32 26.70
CA LYS A 475 6.44 -14.21 26.51
C LYS A 475 7.11 -15.22 27.42
N ILE A 476 8.11 -15.95 26.93
CA ILE A 476 8.92 -16.87 27.75
C ILE A 476 10.37 -16.43 27.64
N ILE A 477 11.02 -16.23 28.78
CA ILE A 477 12.46 -15.95 28.82
C ILE A 477 13.18 -17.29 28.85
N VAL A 478 14.12 -17.49 27.93
CA VAL A 478 14.93 -18.70 27.78
C VAL A 478 16.39 -18.34 28.00
N THR A 479 17.01 -18.91 29.03
CA THR A 479 18.46 -18.81 29.24
C THR A 479 19.12 -20.02 28.60
N THR A 480 20.02 -19.82 27.64
CA THR A 480 20.82 -20.90 27.04
C THR A 480 22.01 -21.27 27.91
N ARG A 481 22.47 -22.53 27.85
CA ARG A 481 23.69 -22.98 28.53
C ARG A 481 24.91 -22.23 27.97
N LYS A 482 25.88 -21.93 28.84
CA LYS A 482 27.19 -21.34 28.47
C LYS A 482 28.14 -22.36 27.86
#